data_AF-A0A914X4X3-F1
#
_entry.id   AF-A0A914X4X3-F1
#
_cell.length_a   1.000
_cell.length_b   1.000
_cell.length_c   1.000
_cell.angle_alpha   90.00
_cell.angle_beta   90.00
_cell.angle_gamma   90.00
#
_symmetry.space_group_name_H-M   'P 1'
#
loop_
_entity.id
_entity.type
_entity.pdbx_description
1 polymer ?
#
loop_
_entity_poly.entity_id
_entity_poly.type
_entity_poly.pdbx_seq_one_letter_code
_entity_poly.pdbx_strand_id
1 'polypeptide(L)'
;MQMNEERLKKAMEHKELLLDRKPSLESVLKKPGQFDSTILGGVEVSEECQSDFQLMLLAAQSIITNKPIAGWDTSFIISQLDACGKPGPGILRGNLQWMGAYQESVPIRMLLAFSFYTNTVEIMAAKNRPGAIGAIHFIRVFSMVWVITGHVFGAELFISNNVLDVQPIIKDFMSQVIANAYFSVDSFFFISGVLLSFMWFKELKKNRKAVMSPSAWIMFYVHRIVRLSPPYYMVIAFYTWVLPYFIKQAPLLIGVGDSLIGSCPDNWWINFLYLTNIVDYQNQCYVISWYLATDMQIYIFAPIVLIPLAISPLIGFAVSALLFFLSAVASILTIYHFHMPPNSLSFPGLVRDPQYTVDPSYYTFYVYDAPWIRFPVYLIGILLGYYLQTNRRKVTIPKVVNIFGWALSFAMMLTVVFGLYDYMGGAEIPLFWRAMYTAFSKTAWGLSLAWIIFSCYYGYGGQQFVSHYYTI
;
A
#
# COMPACT_ATOMS: atom_id res chain seq x y z
N MET A 1 -40.95 9.66 -22.11
CA MET A 1 -41.78 10.28 -21.05
C MET A 1 -41.40 9.79 -19.66
N GLN A 2 -41.45 8.49 -19.33
CA GLN A 2 -41.08 7.99 -17.98
C GLN A 2 -39.65 8.36 -17.54
N MET A 3 -38.67 8.35 -18.46
CA MET A 3 -37.30 8.78 -18.17
C MET A 3 -37.18 10.29 -17.87
N ASN A 4 -38.12 11.11 -18.35
CA ASN A 4 -38.17 12.55 -18.04
C ASN A 4 -38.87 12.81 -16.70
N GLU A 5 -39.88 12.02 -16.33
CA GLU A 5 -40.52 12.10 -15.01
C GLU A 5 -39.58 11.73 -13.88
N GLU A 6 -38.75 10.69 -14.05
CA GLU A 6 -37.77 10.28 -13.03
C GLU A 6 -36.64 11.32 -12.87
N ARG A 7 -36.24 11.96 -13.97
CA ARG A 7 -35.30 13.11 -13.97
C ARG A 7 -35.91 14.32 -13.27
N LEU A 8 -37.19 14.63 -13.51
CA LEU A 8 -37.91 15.70 -12.84
C LEU A 8 -38.05 15.43 -11.33
N LYS A 9 -38.29 14.16 -10.95
CA LYS A 9 -38.39 13.73 -9.55
C LYS A 9 -37.07 13.90 -8.80
N LYS A 10 -35.93 13.54 -9.41
CA LYS A 10 -34.58 13.75 -8.84
C LYS A 10 -34.15 15.21 -8.79
N ALA A 11 -34.59 16.03 -9.74
CA ALA A 11 -34.42 17.48 -9.67
C ALA A 11 -35.22 18.09 -8.49
N MET A 12 -36.42 17.55 -8.23
CA MET A 12 -37.22 17.91 -7.06
C MET A 12 -36.67 17.39 -5.71
N GLU A 13 -35.86 16.33 -5.67
CA GLU A 13 -35.16 15.91 -4.44
C GLU A 13 -34.09 16.93 -4.01
N HIS A 14 -33.50 17.68 -4.94
CA HIS A 14 -32.59 18.79 -4.63
C HIS A 14 -33.31 20.08 -4.20
N LYS A 15 -34.65 20.07 -4.13
CA LYS A 15 -35.48 21.21 -3.67
C LYS A 15 -35.14 21.63 -2.25
N GLU A 16 -34.78 20.71 -1.36
CA GLU A 16 -34.39 21.07 0.03
C GLU A 16 -33.10 21.88 0.09
N LEU A 17 -32.10 21.57 -0.76
CA LEU A 17 -30.86 22.35 -0.90
C LEU A 17 -31.10 23.75 -1.48
N LEU A 18 -32.10 23.89 -2.35
CA LEU A 18 -32.53 25.18 -2.89
C LEU A 18 -33.34 26.00 -1.88
N LEU A 19 -34.15 25.34 -1.04
CA LEU A 19 -34.87 25.97 0.06
C LEU A 19 -33.93 26.51 1.15
N ASP A 20 -32.79 25.85 1.38
CA ASP A 20 -31.75 26.30 2.31
C ASP A 20 -31.00 27.54 1.80
N ARG A 21 -30.86 27.68 0.47
CA ARG A 21 -30.28 28.87 -0.20
C ARG A 21 -31.33 29.91 -0.62
N LYS A 22 -32.60 29.70 -0.26
CA LYS A 22 -33.72 30.60 -0.57
C LYS A 22 -33.46 32.06 -0.19
N PRO A 23 -32.82 32.41 0.94
CA PRO A 23 -32.55 33.81 1.28
C PRO A 23 -31.61 34.50 0.29
N SER A 24 -30.60 33.77 -0.19
CA SER A 24 -29.58 34.24 -1.15
C SER A 24 -30.16 34.34 -2.56
N LEU A 25 -31.02 33.41 -2.95
CA LEU A 25 -31.75 33.49 -4.22
C LEU A 25 -32.81 34.59 -4.18
N GLU A 26 -33.54 34.77 -3.08
CA GLU A 26 -34.52 35.85 -2.93
C GLU A 26 -33.87 37.23 -2.96
N SER A 27 -32.63 37.39 -2.47
CA SER A 27 -31.89 38.66 -2.64
C SER A 27 -31.55 38.97 -4.09
N VAL A 28 -31.30 37.95 -4.92
CA VAL A 28 -31.04 38.10 -6.37
C VAL A 28 -32.35 38.29 -7.13
N LEU A 29 -33.43 37.61 -6.72
CA LEU A 29 -34.74 37.64 -7.37
C LEU A 29 -35.59 38.87 -6.98
N LYS A 30 -35.24 39.62 -5.91
CA LYS A 30 -35.92 40.85 -5.48
C LYS A 30 -35.76 42.03 -6.43
N LYS A 31 -34.88 41.94 -7.44
CA LYS A 31 -34.79 42.89 -8.56
C LYS A 31 -35.29 42.21 -9.85
N PRO A 32 -36.60 41.99 -10.00
CA PRO A 32 -37.13 41.41 -11.24
C PRO A 32 -36.87 42.39 -12.40
N GLY A 33 -36.03 41.97 -13.35
CA GLY A 33 -35.83 42.68 -14.63
C GLY A 33 -34.58 43.56 -14.74
N GLN A 34 -33.69 43.60 -13.75
CA GLN A 34 -32.40 44.31 -13.90
C GLN A 34 -31.23 43.40 -13.52
N PHE A 35 -30.35 43.15 -14.50
CA PHE A 35 -29.08 42.47 -14.29
C PHE A 35 -28.18 43.37 -13.43
N ASP A 36 -27.81 42.91 -12.24
CA ASP A 36 -26.93 43.64 -11.33
C ASP A 36 -25.50 43.11 -11.45
N SER A 37 -24.63 43.86 -12.12
CA SER A 37 -23.23 43.49 -12.38
C SER A 37 -22.40 43.37 -11.10
N THR A 38 -22.89 43.86 -9.95
CA THR A 38 -22.23 43.66 -8.65
C THR A 38 -22.19 42.19 -8.22
N ILE A 39 -23.09 41.34 -8.71
CA ILE A 39 -23.10 39.89 -8.44
C ILE A 39 -21.87 39.19 -9.05
N LEU A 40 -21.34 39.73 -10.15
CA LEU A 40 -20.15 39.22 -10.85
C LEU A 40 -18.88 40.02 -10.50
N GLY A 41 -18.91 40.83 -9.44
CA GLY A 41 -17.75 41.61 -9.02
C GLY A 41 -17.43 42.80 -9.92
N GLY A 42 -18.43 43.36 -10.63
CA GLY A 42 -18.27 44.57 -11.45
C GLY A 42 -17.77 44.33 -12.88
N VAL A 43 -17.81 43.09 -13.37
CA VAL A 43 -17.46 42.76 -14.75
C VAL A 43 -18.60 43.18 -15.69
N GLU A 44 -18.29 44.00 -16.69
CA GLU A 44 -19.23 44.34 -17.78
C GLU A 44 -19.41 43.12 -18.69
N VAL A 45 -20.67 42.74 -18.92
CA VAL A 45 -21.05 41.55 -19.70
C VAL A 45 -21.98 41.98 -20.83
N SER A 46 -21.87 41.33 -21.99
CA SER A 46 -22.66 41.66 -23.19
C SER A 46 -24.17 41.54 -22.95
N GLU A 47 -24.97 42.33 -23.69
CA GLU A 47 -26.44 42.30 -23.58
C GLU A 47 -27.03 40.91 -23.80
N GLU A 48 -26.45 40.10 -24.69
CA GLU A 48 -26.82 38.69 -24.90
C GLU A 48 -26.61 37.86 -23.63
N CYS A 49 -25.48 38.04 -22.94
CA CYS A 49 -25.18 37.30 -21.71
C CYS A 49 -26.10 37.74 -20.55
N GLN A 50 -26.49 39.02 -20.51
CA GLN A 50 -27.45 39.52 -19.53
C GLN A 50 -28.86 38.93 -19.78
N SER A 51 -29.26 38.81 -21.04
CA SER A 51 -30.52 38.18 -21.45
C SER A 51 -30.55 36.70 -21.06
N ASP A 52 -29.49 35.95 -21.35
CA ASP A 52 -29.35 34.54 -20.97
C ASP A 52 -29.40 34.34 -19.45
N PHE A 53 -28.77 35.24 -18.68
CA PHE A 53 -28.82 35.19 -17.22
C PHE A 53 -30.21 35.46 -16.64
N GLN A 54 -30.97 36.38 -17.23
CA GLN A 54 -32.37 36.61 -16.86
C GLN A 54 -33.24 35.40 -17.18
N LEU A 55 -33.04 34.76 -18.34
CA LEU A 55 -33.73 33.54 -18.74
C LEU A 55 -33.47 32.39 -17.74
N MET A 56 -32.23 32.25 -17.26
CA MET A 56 -31.87 31.27 -16.23
C MET A 56 -32.56 31.52 -14.87
N LEU A 57 -32.65 32.77 -14.43
CA LEU A 57 -33.32 33.13 -13.18
C LEU A 57 -34.82 32.84 -13.23
N LEU A 58 -35.47 33.11 -14.37
CA LEU A 58 -36.88 32.82 -14.59
C LEU A 58 -37.15 31.30 -14.59
N ALA A 59 -36.27 30.51 -15.21
CA ALA A 59 -36.32 29.05 -15.17
C ALA A 59 -36.19 28.50 -13.73
N ALA A 60 -35.23 29.02 -12.95
CA ALA A 60 -35.04 28.63 -11.55
C ALA A 60 -36.26 29.00 -10.68
N GLN A 61 -36.83 30.19 -10.88
CA GLN A 61 -38.00 30.65 -10.14
C GLN A 61 -39.26 29.83 -10.46
N SER A 62 -39.45 29.41 -11.72
CA SER A 62 -40.54 28.51 -12.13
C SER A 62 -40.46 27.16 -11.39
N ILE A 63 -39.25 26.58 -11.28
CA ILE A 63 -39.03 25.31 -10.59
C ILE A 63 -39.34 25.44 -9.09
N ILE A 64 -38.89 26.53 -8.46
CA ILE A 64 -39.13 26.79 -7.03
C ILE A 64 -40.62 27.03 -6.74
N THR A 65 -41.31 27.76 -7.61
CA THR A 65 -42.72 28.14 -7.42
C THR A 65 -43.71 27.13 -8.00
N ASN A 66 -43.22 26.09 -8.68
CA ASN A 66 -44.00 25.04 -9.34
C ASN A 66 -45.07 25.61 -10.31
N LYS A 67 -44.76 26.74 -10.96
CA LYS A 67 -45.62 27.36 -11.97
C LYS A 67 -45.05 27.07 -13.36
N PRO A 68 -45.86 26.57 -14.32
CA PRO A 68 -45.39 26.37 -15.68
C PRO A 68 -45.07 27.72 -16.34
N ILE A 69 -43.90 27.81 -16.99
CA ILE A 69 -43.56 28.95 -17.85
C ILE A 69 -44.38 28.81 -19.13
N ALA A 70 -45.33 29.71 -19.35
CA ALA A 70 -46.14 29.69 -20.56
C ALA A 70 -45.26 29.97 -21.80
N GLY A 71 -45.33 29.07 -22.79
CA GLY A 71 -44.72 29.27 -24.11
C GLY A 71 -43.32 28.68 -24.34
N TRP A 72 -42.77 27.93 -23.38
CA TRP A 72 -41.42 27.34 -23.51
C TRP A 72 -41.47 25.83 -23.62
N ASP A 73 -40.71 25.26 -24.56
CA ASP A 73 -40.51 23.80 -24.62
C ASP A 73 -39.63 23.37 -23.44
N THR A 74 -40.18 22.51 -22.59
CA THR A 74 -39.45 21.85 -21.49
C THR A 74 -38.14 21.19 -21.95
N SER A 75 -38.03 20.76 -23.21
CA SER A 75 -36.80 20.19 -23.76
C SER A 75 -35.66 21.23 -23.85
N PHE A 76 -36.00 22.48 -24.17
CA PHE A 76 -35.06 23.60 -24.30
C PHE A 76 -34.57 24.09 -22.93
N ILE A 77 -35.44 24.12 -21.92
CA ILE A 77 -35.04 24.47 -20.55
C ILE A 77 -34.08 23.42 -19.98
N ILE A 78 -34.37 22.14 -20.23
CA ILE A 78 -33.51 21.04 -19.80
C ILE A 78 -32.17 21.08 -20.54
N SER A 79 -32.14 21.39 -21.83
CA SER A 79 -30.89 21.48 -22.59
C SER A 79 -30.04 22.68 -22.20
N GLN A 80 -30.63 23.83 -21.85
CA GLN A 80 -29.95 24.99 -21.29
C GLN A 80 -29.35 24.68 -19.91
N LEU A 81 -30.11 24.03 -19.02
CA LEU A 81 -29.61 23.56 -17.73
C LEU A 81 -28.46 22.53 -17.88
N ASP A 82 -28.53 21.66 -18.89
CA ASP A 82 -27.47 20.71 -19.25
C ASP A 82 -26.23 21.41 -19.83
N ALA A 83 -26.43 22.43 -20.67
CA ALA A 83 -25.38 23.18 -21.37
C ALA A 83 -24.60 24.10 -20.42
N CYS A 84 -25.27 24.72 -19.45
CA CYS A 84 -24.63 25.55 -18.42
C CYS A 84 -23.93 24.73 -17.32
N GLY A 85 -24.15 23.41 -17.26
CA GLY A 85 -23.76 22.56 -16.13
C GLY A 85 -22.42 21.81 -16.24
N LYS A 86 -21.68 21.91 -17.36
CA LYS A 86 -20.36 21.28 -17.49
C LYS A 86 -19.23 22.29 -17.34
N PRO A 87 -18.66 22.51 -16.14
CA PRO A 87 -17.28 22.97 -16.10
C PRO A 87 -16.41 21.92 -16.81
N GLY A 88 -15.53 22.37 -17.70
CA GLY A 88 -14.58 21.50 -18.39
C GLY A 88 -13.76 20.65 -17.41
N PRO A 89 -13.18 19.53 -17.87
CA PRO A 89 -12.46 18.60 -17.01
C PRO A 89 -11.18 19.29 -16.52
N GLY A 90 -11.06 19.58 -15.23
CA GLY A 90 -9.80 20.17 -14.75
C GLY A 90 -9.64 20.36 -13.25
N ILE A 91 -10.48 21.17 -12.59
CA ILE A 91 -10.05 21.75 -11.29
C ILE A 91 -10.99 21.47 -10.10
N LEU A 92 -12.24 21.03 -10.31
CA LEU A 92 -13.26 20.98 -9.24
C LEU A 92 -13.87 19.59 -8.96
N ARG A 93 -13.17 18.49 -9.25
CA ARG A 93 -13.67 17.13 -8.93
C ARG A 93 -13.85 16.93 -7.41
N GLY A 94 -15.11 16.82 -6.97
CA GLY A 94 -15.51 16.21 -5.70
C GLY A 94 -16.16 17.13 -4.66
N ASN A 95 -16.07 18.46 -4.80
CA ASN A 95 -16.54 19.41 -3.77
C ASN A 95 -17.72 20.29 -4.18
N LEU A 96 -18.24 20.13 -5.40
CA LEU A 96 -19.37 20.90 -5.92
C LEU A 96 -20.43 19.93 -6.46
N GLN A 97 -21.50 19.73 -5.69
CA GLN A 97 -22.74 19.16 -6.20
C GLN A 97 -23.50 20.29 -6.90
N TRP A 98 -23.67 20.16 -8.22
CA TRP A 98 -24.43 21.10 -9.06
C TRP A 98 -25.71 20.44 -9.57
N MET A 99 -26.73 21.26 -9.85
CA MET A 99 -27.91 20.80 -10.59
C MET A 99 -27.47 20.29 -11.97
N GLY A 100 -27.80 19.04 -12.30
CA GLY A 100 -27.34 18.37 -13.53
C GLY A 100 -26.15 17.41 -13.36
N ALA A 101 -25.64 17.20 -12.14
CA ALA A 101 -24.64 16.15 -11.89
C ALA A 101 -25.25 14.75 -12.07
N TYR A 102 -25.12 14.17 -13.27
CA TYR A 102 -25.55 12.81 -13.53
C TYR A 102 -24.61 11.81 -12.85
N GLN A 103 -25.18 10.82 -12.16
CA GLN A 103 -24.44 9.61 -11.83
C GLN A 103 -24.16 8.86 -13.13
N GLU A 104 -22.88 8.77 -13.51
CA GLU A 104 -22.41 7.96 -14.62
C GLU A 104 -22.97 6.53 -14.50
N SER A 105 -23.43 5.95 -15.61
CA SER A 105 -23.90 4.56 -15.64
C SER A 105 -22.77 3.61 -15.25
N VAL A 106 -23.11 2.46 -14.68
CA VAL A 106 -22.12 1.45 -14.25
C VAL A 106 -21.09 1.10 -15.35
N PRO A 107 -21.48 0.92 -16.63
CA PRO A 107 -20.52 0.67 -17.71
C PRO A 107 -19.55 1.84 -17.94
N ILE A 108 -20.03 3.09 -17.89
CA ILE A 108 -19.19 4.27 -18.06
C ILE A 108 -18.21 4.38 -16.89
N ARG A 109 -18.65 4.11 -15.65
CA ARG A 109 -17.76 4.08 -14.48
C ARG A 109 -16.69 3.00 -14.59
N MET A 110 -17.04 1.81 -15.11
CA MET A 110 -16.06 0.75 -15.37
C MET A 110 -15.02 1.19 -16.40
N LEU A 111 -15.43 1.85 -17.49
CA LEU A 111 -14.48 2.40 -18.48
C LEU A 111 -13.61 3.52 -17.89
N LEU A 112 -14.21 4.42 -17.09
CA LEU A 112 -13.48 5.49 -16.42
C LEU A 112 -12.52 5.00 -15.34
N ALA A 113 -12.75 3.82 -14.75
CA ALA A 113 -11.79 3.18 -13.85
C ALA A 113 -10.46 2.84 -14.55
N PHE A 114 -10.46 2.68 -15.88
CA PHE A 114 -9.25 2.50 -16.70
C PHE A 114 -8.76 3.80 -17.37
N SER A 115 -9.40 4.94 -17.07
CA SER A 115 -8.98 6.23 -17.62
C SER A 115 -7.59 6.61 -17.11
N PHE A 116 -6.60 6.60 -18.00
CA PHE A 116 -5.24 7.01 -17.69
C PHE A 116 -5.22 8.41 -17.06
N TYR A 117 -5.86 9.39 -17.70
CA TYR A 117 -5.91 10.77 -17.19
C TYR A 117 -6.48 10.86 -15.77
N THR A 118 -7.63 10.24 -15.51
CA THR A 118 -8.28 10.30 -14.18
C THR A 118 -7.41 9.65 -13.11
N ASN A 119 -6.88 8.45 -13.41
CA ASN A 119 -6.02 7.73 -12.49
C ASN A 119 -4.70 8.49 -12.24
N THR A 120 -4.08 9.09 -13.26
CA THR A 120 -2.87 9.89 -13.11
C THR A 120 -3.11 11.12 -12.25
N VAL A 121 -4.19 11.87 -12.48
CA VAL A 121 -4.52 13.05 -11.65
C VAL A 121 -4.76 12.64 -10.19
N GLU A 122 -5.47 11.53 -9.94
CA GLU A 122 -5.71 11.03 -8.59
C GLU A 122 -4.43 10.55 -7.89
N ILE A 123 -3.56 9.84 -8.61
CA ILE A 123 -2.25 9.38 -8.11
C ILE A 123 -1.36 10.59 -7.76
N MET A 124 -1.34 11.61 -8.63
CA MET A 124 -0.48 12.79 -8.46
C MET A 124 -1.02 13.79 -7.44
N ALA A 125 -2.32 13.75 -7.09
CA ALA A 125 -2.93 14.68 -6.14
C ALA A 125 -2.42 14.53 -4.70
N ALA A 126 -1.73 13.42 -4.37
CA ALA A 126 -1.03 13.18 -3.09
C ALA A 126 -1.83 13.57 -1.81
N LYS A 127 -3.15 13.40 -1.83
CA LYS A 127 -4.02 13.81 -0.71
C LYS A 127 -3.89 12.84 0.47
N ASN A 128 -3.53 13.37 1.64
CA ASN A 128 -3.58 12.61 2.89
C ASN A 128 -5.04 12.36 3.30
N ARG A 129 -5.44 11.09 3.35
CA ARG A 129 -6.78 10.71 3.82
C ARG A 129 -6.84 10.79 5.35
N PRO A 130 -7.92 11.35 5.94
CA PRO A 130 -8.06 11.41 7.39
C PRO A 130 -8.03 10.01 8.00
N GLY A 131 -7.18 9.83 9.02
CA GLY A 131 -6.94 8.54 9.67
C GLY A 131 -5.93 7.62 8.98
N ALA A 132 -5.19 8.11 7.98
CA ALA A 132 -4.01 7.42 7.44
C ALA A 132 -2.80 7.57 8.37
N ILE A 133 -1.94 6.55 8.39
CA ILE A 133 -0.68 6.55 9.16
C ILE A 133 0.41 7.11 8.25
N GLY A 134 0.64 8.44 8.31
CA GLY A 134 1.53 9.16 7.38
C GLY A 134 2.95 8.57 7.28
N ALA A 135 3.54 8.15 8.40
CA ALA A 135 4.89 7.58 8.45
C ALA A 135 5.09 6.33 7.58
N ILE A 136 4.02 5.58 7.29
CA ILE A 136 4.09 4.39 6.42
C ILE A 136 4.49 4.79 4.99
N HIS A 137 4.07 5.96 4.50
CA HIS A 137 4.41 6.39 3.14
C HIS A 137 5.91 6.60 2.97
N PHE A 138 6.57 7.23 3.95
CA PHE A 138 8.02 7.40 3.94
C PHE A 138 8.75 6.05 3.97
N ILE A 139 8.35 5.14 4.86
CA ILE A 139 8.97 3.81 4.96
C ILE A 139 8.82 3.04 3.65
N ARG A 140 7.66 3.12 2.98
CA ARG A 140 7.46 2.47 1.67
C ARG A 140 8.40 3.00 0.60
N VAL A 141 8.55 4.31 0.49
CA VAL A 141 9.44 4.92 -0.51
C VAL A 141 10.88 4.52 -0.24
N PHE A 142 11.34 4.64 1.00
CA PHE A 142 12.68 4.25 1.38
C PHE A 142 12.95 2.77 1.10
N SER A 143 12.05 1.87 1.52
CA SER A 143 12.17 0.44 1.25
C SER A 143 12.10 0.10 -0.25
N MET A 144 11.29 0.80 -1.05
CA MET A 144 11.24 0.62 -2.50
C MET A 144 12.56 0.98 -3.17
N VAL A 145 13.14 2.13 -2.83
CA VAL A 145 14.44 2.53 -3.38
C VAL A 145 15.50 1.50 -2.97
N TRP A 146 15.50 1.10 -1.70
CA TRP A 146 16.50 0.18 -1.18
C TRP A 146 16.42 -1.22 -1.81
N VAL A 147 15.22 -1.79 -2.00
CA VAL A 147 15.06 -3.10 -2.63
C VAL A 147 15.46 -3.06 -4.11
N ILE A 148 15.14 -1.96 -4.82
CA ILE A 148 15.55 -1.78 -6.22
C ILE A 148 17.07 -1.71 -6.32
N THR A 149 17.73 -0.92 -5.47
CA THR A 149 19.19 -0.85 -5.42
C THR A 149 19.82 -2.21 -5.12
N GLY A 150 19.26 -2.95 -4.16
CA GLY A 150 19.70 -4.31 -3.83
C GLY A 150 19.60 -5.28 -5.01
N HIS A 151 18.49 -5.26 -5.75
CA HIS A 151 18.31 -6.11 -6.94
C HIS A 151 19.20 -5.71 -8.11
N VAL A 152 19.42 -4.41 -8.34
CA VAL A 152 20.33 -3.94 -9.39
C VAL A 152 21.76 -4.39 -9.07
N PHE A 153 22.22 -4.20 -7.84
CA PHE A 153 23.54 -4.67 -7.42
C PHE A 153 23.65 -6.20 -7.47
N GLY A 154 22.59 -6.90 -7.06
CA GLY A 154 22.47 -8.34 -7.19
C GLY A 154 22.65 -8.81 -8.64
N ALA A 155 22.01 -8.13 -9.59
CA ALA A 155 22.12 -8.44 -11.02
C ALA A 155 23.53 -8.21 -11.56
N GLU A 156 24.21 -7.13 -11.15
CA GLU A 156 25.60 -6.83 -11.53
C GLU A 156 26.57 -7.96 -11.17
N LEU A 157 26.34 -8.66 -10.06
CA LEU A 157 27.15 -9.82 -9.66
C LEU A 157 27.04 -10.99 -10.64
N PHE A 158 25.90 -11.15 -11.32
CA PHE A 158 25.67 -12.23 -12.26
C PHE A 158 26.15 -11.90 -13.68
N ILE A 159 26.31 -10.63 -14.02
CA ILE A 159 26.73 -10.18 -15.36
C ILE A 159 28.19 -9.70 -15.42
N SER A 160 28.89 -9.64 -14.27
CA SER A 160 30.31 -9.28 -14.23
C SER A 160 31.19 -10.32 -14.92
N ASN A 161 32.08 -9.86 -15.80
CA ASN A 161 33.07 -10.70 -16.49
C ASN A 161 34.13 -11.28 -15.54
N ASN A 162 34.36 -10.61 -14.39
CA ASN A 162 35.31 -11.06 -13.38
C ASN A 162 34.74 -10.82 -11.98
N VAL A 163 34.31 -11.90 -11.34
CA VAL A 163 33.74 -11.87 -9.98
C VAL A 163 34.73 -11.32 -8.94
N LEU A 164 36.04 -11.41 -9.18
CA LEU A 164 37.05 -10.88 -8.27
C LEU A 164 37.03 -9.35 -8.19
N ASP A 165 36.58 -8.66 -9.23
CA ASP A 165 36.50 -7.20 -9.25
C ASP A 165 35.40 -6.68 -8.32
N VAL A 166 34.41 -7.52 -7.98
CA VAL A 166 33.32 -7.17 -7.07
C VAL A 166 33.65 -7.46 -5.60
N GLN A 167 34.66 -8.30 -5.35
CA GLN A 167 35.06 -8.69 -4.00
C GLN A 167 35.46 -7.48 -3.11
N PRO A 168 36.23 -6.48 -3.60
CA PRO A 168 36.54 -5.29 -2.81
C PRO A 168 35.30 -4.45 -2.50
N ILE A 169 34.34 -4.41 -3.42
CA ILE A 169 33.11 -3.63 -3.26
C ILE A 169 32.28 -4.19 -2.10
N ILE A 170 32.12 -5.51 -2.03
CA ILE A 170 31.31 -6.18 -0.99
C ILE A 170 31.93 -6.06 0.42
N LYS A 171 33.25 -5.93 0.51
CA LYS A 171 33.99 -5.73 1.77
C LYS A 171 33.92 -4.29 2.30
N ASP A 172 33.44 -3.35 1.50
CA ASP A 172 33.26 -1.98 1.96
C ASP A 172 32.16 -1.87 3.02
N PHE A 173 32.34 -0.94 3.95
CA PHE A 173 31.39 -0.73 5.04
C PHE A 173 30.02 -0.29 4.52
N MET A 174 29.97 0.61 3.53
CA MET A 174 28.70 1.12 2.99
C MET A 174 27.98 0.07 2.14
N SER A 175 28.71 -0.86 1.54
CA SER A 175 28.12 -1.99 0.82
C SER A 175 27.29 -2.92 1.70
N GLN A 176 27.43 -2.88 3.03
CA GLN A 176 26.57 -3.62 3.96
C GLN A 176 25.10 -3.22 3.86
N VAL A 177 24.83 -1.94 3.52
CA VAL A 177 23.47 -1.46 3.25
C VAL A 177 22.88 -2.24 2.07
N ILE A 178 23.64 -2.44 1.00
CA ILE A 178 23.18 -3.16 -0.19
C ILE A 178 23.11 -4.67 0.09
N ALA A 179 24.13 -5.22 0.76
CA ALA A 179 24.22 -6.64 1.09
C ALA A 179 23.06 -7.13 1.98
N ASN A 180 22.58 -6.26 2.87
CA ASN A 180 21.45 -6.54 3.76
C ASN A 180 20.14 -5.87 3.30
N ALA A 181 19.99 -5.59 2.01
CA ALA A 181 18.81 -4.95 1.45
C ALA A 181 17.51 -5.75 1.67
N TYR A 182 17.58 -7.04 2.04
CA TYR A 182 16.39 -7.85 2.34
C TYR A 182 15.55 -7.32 3.52
N PHE A 183 16.14 -6.51 4.43
CA PHE A 183 15.36 -5.84 5.48
C PHE A 183 14.37 -4.81 4.91
N SER A 184 14.60 -4.30 3.70
CA SER A 184 13.62 -3.47 2.99
C SER A 184 12.30 -4.23 2.76
N VAL A 185 12.38 -5.54 2.51
CA VAL A 185 11.24 -6.44 2.32
C VAL A 185 10.54 -6.72 3.66
N ASP A 186 11.31 -6.88 4.73
CA ASP A 186 10.78 -7.01 6.09
C ASP A 186 9.95 -5.79 6.50
N SER A 187 10.31 -4.58 6.04
CA SER A 187 9.48 -3.39 6.23
C SER A 187 8.11 -3.53 5.57
N PHE A 188 8.01 -4.15 4.40
CA PHE A 188 6.73 -4.35 3.74
C PHE A 188 5.88 -5.41 4.46
N PHE A 189 6.47 -6.53 4.91
CA PHE A 189 5.77 -7.50 5.76
C PHE A 189 5.23 -6.87 7.04
N PHE A 190 6.06 -6.06 7.71
CA PHE A 190 5.65 -5.30 8.88
C PHE A 190 4.47 -4.36 8.57
N ILE A 191 4.56 -3.56 7.51
CA ILE A 191 3.50 -2.64 7.09
C ILE A 191 2.21 -3.40 6.75
N SER A 192 2.30 -4.54 6.07
CA SER A 192 1.16 -5.41 5.77
C SER A 192 0.45 -5.82 7.06
N GLY A 193 1.19 -6.26 8.08
CA GLY A 193 0.64 -6.60 9.40
C GLY A 193 -0.02 -5.41 10.12
N VAL A 194 0.64 -4.24 10.12
CA VAL A 194 0.10 -2.99 10.72
C VAL A 194 -1.24 -2.62 10.09
N LEU A 195 -1.28 -2.54 8.76
CA LEU A 195 -2.47 -2.10 8.04
C LEU A 195 -3.59 -3.12 8.12
N LEU A 196 -3.26 -4.41 8.04
CA LEU A 196 -4.25 -5.48 8.21
C LEU A 196 -4.96 -5.36 9.55
N SER A 197 -4.19 -5.35 10.64
CA SER A 197 -4.72 -5.29 11.99
C SER A 197 -5.46 -3.97 12.23
N PHE A 198 -4.85 -2.83 11.88
CA PHE A 198 -5.45 -1.51 12.07
C PHE A 198 -6.81 -1.38 11.38
N MET A 199 -6.92 -1.83 10.12
CA MET A 199 -8.17 -1.77 9.36
C MET A 199 -9.21 -2.79 9.86
N TRP A 200 -8.78 -4.01 10.16
CA TRP A 200 -9.70 -5.05 10.63
C TRP A 200 -10.31 -4.71 11.99
N PHE A 201 -9.51 -4.23 12.95
CA PHE A 201 -10.02 -3.77 14.24
C PHE A 201 -10.87 -2.49 14.14
N LYS A 202 -10.68 -1.67 13.08
CA LYS A 202 -11.55 -0.54 12.78
C LYS A 202 -12.95 -1.00 12.38
N GLU A 203 -13.06 -1.99 11.49
CA GLU A 203 -14.35 -2.56 11.11
C GLU A 203 -14.97 -3.37 12.25
N LEU A 204 -14.17 -4.08 13.04
CA LEU A 204 -14.64 -4.83 14.21
C LEU A 204 -15.32 -3.90 15.23
N LYS A 205 -14.75 -2.72 15.48
CA LYS A 205 -15.34 -1.70 16.37
C LYS A 205 -16.66 -1.16 15.83
N LYS A 206 -16.81 -1.08 14.50
CA LYS A 206 -18.04 -0.62 13.85
C LYS A 206 -19.16 -1.66 13.93
N ASN A 207 -18.87 -2.92 13.61
CA ASN A 207 -19.85 -4.01 13.69
C ASN A 207 -19.18 -5.37 13.95
N ARG A 208 -19.10 -5.74 15.22
CA ARG A 208 -18.49 -7.01 15.67
C ARG A 208 -19.15 -8.25 15.08
N LYS A 209 -20.49 -8.29 15.03
CA LYS A 209 -21.24 -9.46 14.54
C LYS A 209 -21.02 -9.68 13.04
N ALA A 210 -21.01 -8.60 12.27
CA ALA A 210 -20.78 -8.69 10.83
C ALA A 210 -19.36 -9.18 10.52
N VAL A 211 -18.33 -8.60 11.15
CA VAL A 211 -16.93 -8.96 10.89
C VAL A 211 -16.58 -10.38 11.32
N MET A 212 -17.21 -10.88 12.39
CA MET A 212 -17.02 -12.25 12.87
C MET A 212 -17.81 -13.31 12.09
N SER A 213 -18.68 -12.90 11.16
CA SER A 213 -19.49 -13.85 10.38
C SER A 213 -18.64 -14.64 9.36
N PRO A 214 -19.03 -15.87 9.00
CA PRO A 214 -18.32 -16.67 7.99
C PRO A 214 -18.24 -15.95 6.63
N SER A 215 -19.28 -15.23 6.22
CA SER A 215 -19.30 -14.49 4.96
C SER A 215 -18.29 -13.34 4.95
N ALA A 216 -18.08 -12.65 6.08
CA ALA A 216 -17.06 -11.62 6.18
C ALA A 216 -15.64 -12.19 6.06
N TRP A 217 -15.37 -13.38 6.61
CA TRP A 217 -14.08 -14.06 6.44
C TRP A 217 -13.85 -14.55 5.00
N ILE A 218 -14.89 -15.01 4.30
CA ILE A 218 -14.78 -15.31 2.87
C ILE A 218 -14.43 -14.04 2.10
N MET A 219 -15.15 -12.95 2.34
CA MET A 219 -14.89 -11.66 1.68
C MET A 219 -13.51 -11.09 2.03
N PHE A 220 -13.01 -11.33 3.24
CA PHE A 220 -11.67 -10.94 3.67
C PHE A 220 -10.57 -11.52 2.76
N TYR A 221 -10.72 -12.77 2.31
CA TYR A 221 -9.79 -13.37 1.35
C TYR A 221 -10.06 -12.93 -0.10
N VAL A 222 -11.33 -12.93 -0.51
CA VAL A 222 -11.73 -12.54 -1.87
C VAL A 222 -11.26 -11.12 -2.20
N HIS A 223 -11.48 -10.15 -1.31
CA HIS A 223 -11.05 -8.78 -1.51
C HIS A 223 -9.54 -8.65 -1.69
N ARG A 224 -8.75 -9.47 -0.99
CA ARG A 224 -7.29 -9.42 -1.11
C ARG A 224 -6.83 -10.02 -2.44
N ILE A 225 -7.40 -11.15 -2.85
CA ILE A 225 -7.12 -11.77 -4.15
C ILE A 225 -7.48 -10.81 -5.28
N VAL A 226 -8.69 -10.25 -5.29
CA VAL A 226 -9.12 -9.29 -6.32
C VAL A 226 -8.24 -8.04 -6.37
N ARG A 227 -7.66 -7.64 -5.23
CA ARG A 227 -6.75 -6.49 -5.16
C ARG A 227 -5.34 -6.79 -5.68
N LEU A 228 -4.78 -7.95 -5.35
CA LEU A 228 -3.37 -8.27 -5.62
C LEU A 228 -3.16 -9.09 -6.90
N SER A 229 -4.06 -10.04 -7.17
CA SER A 229 -3.91 -11.00 -8.26
C SER A 229 -3.93 -10.38 -9.66
N PRO A 230 -4.80 -9.42 -10.01
CA PRO A 230 -4.82 -8.91 -11.38
C PRO A 230 -3.48 -8.31 -11.85
N PRO A 231 -2.84 -7.36 -11.14
CA PRO A 231 -1.53 -6.85 -11.55
C PRO A 231 -0.45 -7.93 -11.50
N TYR A 232 -0.52 -8.83 -10.52
CA TYR A 232 0.46 -9.92 -10.40
C TYR A 232 0.38 -10.90 -11.58
N TYR A 233 -0.81 -11.34 -11.95
CA TYR A 233 -1.02 -12.28 -13.06
C TYR A 233 -0.63 -11.66 -14.40
N MET A 234 -0.86 -10.36 -14.59
CA MET A 234 -0.38 -9.65 -15.78
C MET A 234 1.15 -9.64 -15.88
N VAL A 235 1.85 -9.45 -14.76
CA VAL A 235 3.32 -9.48 -14.73
C VAL A 235 3.84 -10.90 -15.01
N ILE A 236 3.27 -11.92 -14.38
CA ILE A 236 3.64 -13.32 -14.65
C ILE A 236 3.38 -13.67 -16.11
N ALA A 237 2.21 -13.31 -16.65
CA ALA A 237 1.88 -13.54 -18.05
C ALA A 237 2.88 -12.87 -19.01
N PHE A 238 3.26 -11.63 -18.72
CA PHE A 238 4.30 -10.92 -19.47
C PHE A 238 5.64 -11.63 -19.35
N TYR A 239 6.05 -12.03 -18.15
CA TYR A 239 7.33 -12.68 -17.89
C TYR A 239 7.43 -14.06 -18.57
N THR A 240 6.33 -14.81 -18.60
CA THR A 240 6.27 -16.15 -19.21
C THR A 240 6.16 -16.11 -20.73
N TRP A 241 5.31 -15.25 -21.30
CA TRP A 241 4.94 -15.33 -22.72
C TRP A 241 5.40 -14.17 -23.58
N VAL A 242 5.88 -13.06 -23.00
CA VAL A 242 6.20 -11.85 -23.76
C VAL A 242 7.69 -11.52 -23.66
N LEU A 243 8.22 -11.45 -22.44
CA LEU A 243 9.61 -11.11 -22.16
C LEU A 243 10.64 -11.99 -22.91
N PRO A 244 10.48 -13.33 -23.02
CA PRO A 244 11.44 -14.19 -23.72
C PRO A 244 11.69 -13.75 -25.17
N TYR A 245 10.66 -13.26 -25.86
CA TYR A 245 10.79 -12.80 -27.24
C TYR A 245 11.63 -11.53 -27.36
N PHE A 246 11.61 -10.66 -26.35
CA PHE A 246 12.43 -9.45 -26.32
C PHE A 246 13.90 -9.73 -25.99
N ILE A 247 14.17 -10.72 -25.13
CA ILE A 247 15.52 -10.95 -24.61
C ILE A 247 16.30 -12.07 -25.31
N LYS A 248 15.65 -12.87 -26.17
CA LYS A 248 16.29 -14.01 -26.87
C LYS A 248 17.57 -13.64 -27.64
N GLN A 249 17.71 -12.38 -28.05
CA GLN A 249 18.86 -11.86 -28.79
C GLN A 249 19.71 -10.87 -27.99
N ALA A 250 19.43 -10.67 -26.70
CA ALA A 250 20.13 -9.70 -25.87
C ALA A 250 21.55 -10.20 -25.53
N PRO A 251 22.63 -9.52 -26.00
CA PRO A 251 24.00 -10.01 -25.84
C PRO A 251 24.44 -10.18 -24.38
N LEU A 252 23.92 -9.33 -23.48
CA LEU A 252 24.20 -9.36 -22.04
C LEU A 252 23.53 -10.54 -21.30
N LEU A 253 22.62 -11.27 -21.95
CA LEU A 253 21.85 -12.36 -21.34
C LEU A 253 22.14 -13.73 -21.97
N ILE A 254 23.10 -13.79 -22.91
CA ILE A 254 23.55 -15.04 -23.53
C ILE A 254 24.26 -15.86 -22.44
N GLY A 255 23.58 -16.89 -21.93
CA GLY A 255 24.04 -17.77 -20.84
C GLY A 255 23.30 -17.60 -19.51
N VAL A 256 22.63 -16.47 -19.29
CA VAL A 256 21.77 -16.21 -18.09
C VAL A 256 20.28 -16.37 -18.42
N GLY A 257 19.90 -16.24 -19.70
CA GLY A 257 18.50 -16.32 -20.14
C GLY A 257 17.82 -17.67 -19.85
N ASP A 258 18.54 -18.78 -19.97
CA ASP A 258 18.00 -20.13 -19.73
C ASP A 258 17.73 -20.38 -18.23
N SER A 259 18.54 -19.83 -17.34
CA SER A 259 18.30 -19.88 -15.88
C SER A 259 17.30 -18.85 -15.39
N LEU A 260 17.10 -17.74 -16.11
CA LEU A 260 16.13 -16.70 -15.75
C LEU A 260 14.69 -17.01 -16.18
N ILE A 261 14.47 -17.63 -17.34
CA ILE A 261 13.10 -17.86 -17.87
C ILE A 261 12.83 -19.33 -18.27
N GLY A 262 13.82 -20.22 -18.22
CA GLY A 262 13.68 -21.60 -18.70
C GLY A 262 12.58 -22.41 -18.00
N SER A 263 12.36 -22.18 -16.71
CA SER A 263 11.36 -22.93 -15.92
C SER A 263 9.93 -22.36 -15.98
N CYS A 264 9.75 -21.17 -16.59
CA CYS A 264 8.45 -20.49 -16.58
C CYS A 264 7.31 -21.20 -17.31
N PRO A 265 7.51 -21.78 -18.51
CA PRO A 265 6.45 -22.47 -19.23
C PRO A 265 5.80 -23.62 -18.44
N ASP A 266 6.58 -24.28 -17.58
CA ASP A 266 6.14 -25.41 -16.78
C ASP A 266 5.57 -24.99 -15.42
N ASN A 267 6.10 -23.90 -14.82
CA ASN A 267 5.82 -23.53 -13.43
C ASN A 267 5.04 -22.22 -13.21
N TRP A 268 4.62 -21.51 -14.26
CA TRP A 268 3.85 -20.25 -14.13
C TRP A 268 2.57 -20.38 -13.27
N TRP A 269 1.91 -21.55 -13.30
CA TRP A 269 0.66 -21.78 -12.57
C TRP A 269 0.87 -21.76 -11.04
N ILE A 270 2.07 -22.13 -10.58
CA ILE A 270 2.45 -22.12 -9.16
C ILE A 270 2.40 -20.67 -8.62
N ASN A 271 2.81 -19.70 -9.43
CA ASN A 271 2.71 -18.29 -9.10
C ASN A 271 1.27 -17.85 -8.90
N PHE A 272 0.33 -18.31 -9.73
CA PHE A 272 -1.10 -17.94 -9.61
C PHE A 272 -1.73 -18.47 -8.31
N LEU A 273 -1.20 -19.58 -7.78
CA LEU A 273 -1.62 -20.14 -6.50
C LEU A 273 -0.89 -19.56 -5.29
N TYR A 274 0.07 -18.65 -5.49
CA TYR A 274 0.93 -18.11 -4.43
C TYR A 274 1.74 -19.20 -3.71
N LEU A 275 2.24 -20.20 -4.46
CA LEU A 275 2.98 -21.36 -3.92
C LEU A 275 4.42 -21.46 -4.43
N THR A 276 4.95 -20.39 -5.05
CA THR A 276 6.27 -20.39 -5.71
C THR A 276 7.43 -20.66 -4.76
N ASN A 277 7.28 -20.36 -3.47
CA ASN A 277 8.28 -20.59 -2.43
C ASN A 277 8.13 -21.97 -1.75
N ILE A 278 7.25 -22.87 -2.23
CA ILE A 278 6.97 -24.17 -1.60
C ILE A 278 7.03 -25.36 -2.58
N VAL A 279 6.29 -25.30 -3.71
CA VAL A 279 5.97 -26.51 -4.51
C VAL A 279 7.09 -26.94 -5.47
N ASP A 280 7.82 -25.98 -6.04
CA ASP A 280 9.01 -26.26 -6.87
C ASP A 280 10.00 -25.10 -6.71
N TYR A 281 10.63 -25.08 -5.54
CA TYR A 281 11.48 -23.96 -5.13
C TYR A 281 12.74 -23.82 -6.00
N GLN A 282 13.27 -24.91 -6.56
CA GLN A 282 14.48 -24.85 -7.38
C GLN A 282 14.20 -24.32 -8.80
N ASN A 283 12.96 -24.45 -9.29
CA ASN A 283 12.59 -24.06 -10.66
C ASN A 283 11.48 -22.99 -10.66
N GLN A 284 11.67 -21.92 -9.89
CA GLN A 284 10.70 -20.83 -9.83
C GLN A 284 10.61 -20.09 -11.16
N CYS A 285 9.38 -19.80 -11.64
CA CYS A 285 9.20 -19.00 -12.84
C CYS A 285 9.67 -17.55 -12.63
N TYR A 286 9.14 -16.87 -11.61
CA TYR A 286 9.53 -15.49 -11.30
C TYR A 286 10.00 -15.38 -9.85
N VAL A 287 11.31 -15.55 -9.64
CA VAL A 287 11.93 -15.65 -8.31
C VAL A 287 11.45 -14.54 -7.38
N ILE A 288 11.49 -13.27 -7.83
CA ILE A 288 11.16 -12.08 -7.01
C ILE A 288 9.73 -12.13 -6.44
N SER A 289 8.80 -12.89 -7.04
CA SER A 289 7.43 -13.03 -6.53
C SER A 289 7.29 -13.89 -5.27
N TRP A 290 8.36 -14.52 -4.78
CA TRP A 290 8.39 -15.20 -3.49
C TRP A 290 7.80 -14.33 -2.37
N TYR A 291 8.06 -13.01 -2.41
CA TYR A 291 7.57 -12.05 -1.43
C TYR A 291 6.04 -12.05 -1.36
N LEU A 292 5.40 -12.01 -2.53
CA LEU A 292 3.95 -11.94 -2.62
C LEU A 292 3.30 -13.27 -2.23
N ALA A 293 3.94 -14.40 -2.57
CA ALA A 293 3.52 -15.72 -2.09
C ALA A 293 3.57 -15.81 -0.56
N THR A 294 4.68 -15.38 0.04
CA THR A 294 4.88 -15.34 1.48
C THR A 294 3.87 -14.42 2.18
N ASP A 295 3.62 -13.22 1.64
CA ASP A 295 2.64 -12.27 2.17
C ASP A 295 1.20 -12.83 2.06
N MET A 296 0.91 -13.64 1.04
CA MET A 296 -0.36 -14.37 0.93
C MET A 296 -0.49 -15.46 1.99
N GLN A 297 0.54 -16.27 2.15
CA GLN A 297 0.57 -17.36 3.13
C GLN A 297 0.43 -16.85 4.56
N ILE A 298 1.20 -15.82 4.95
CA ILE A 298 1.09 -15.22 6.29
C ILE A 298 -0.30 -14.63 6.54
N TYR A 299 -0.91 -13.99 5.53
CA TYR A 299 -2.25 -13.44 5.66
C TYR A 299 -3.35 -14.49 5.85
N ILE A 300 -3.21 -15.65 5.20
CA ILE A 300 -4.12 -16.79 5.39
C ILE A 300 -4.13 -17.21 6.87
N PHE A 301 -2.98 -17.17 7.54
CA PHE A 301 -2.84 -17.51 8.95
C PHE A 301 -3.03 -16.34 9.92
N ALA A 302 -3.11 -15.10 9.45
CA ALA A 302 -3.34 -13.92 10.29
C ALA A 302 -4.58 -14.00 11.22
N PRO A 303 -5.71 -14.65 10.86
CA PRO A 303 -6.85 -14.81 11.77
C PRO A 303 -6.51 -15.52 13.08
N ILE A 304 -5.50 -16.40 13.09
CA ILE A 304 -5.01 -17.11 14.28
C ILE A 304 -4.55 -16.10 15.36
N VAL A 305 -4.12 -14.91 14.96
CA VAL A 305 -3.73 -13.83 15.89
C VAL A 305 -4.86 -12.82 16.09
N LEU A 306 -5.55 -12.43 15.00
CA LEU A 306 -6.60 -11.40 15.05
C LEU A 306 -7.81 -11.82 15.90
N ILE A 307 -8.27 -13.08 15.77
CA ILE A 307 -9.44 -13.57 16.49
C ILE A 307 -9.18 -13.63 18.01
N PRO A 308 -8.08 -14.26 18.50
CA PRO A 308 -7.76 -14.21 19.93
C PRO A 308 -7.63 -12.79 20.48
N LEU A 309 -6.94 -11.88 19.78
CA LEU A 309 -6.83 -10.47 20.19
C LEU A 309 -8.20 -9.77 20.30
N ALA A 310 -9.15 -10.13 19.44
CA ALA A 310 -10.52 -9.60 19.47
C ALA A 310 -11.39 -10.19 20.59
N ILE A 311 -11.13 -11.42 21.00
CA ILE A 311 -11.82 -12.07 22.12
C ILE A 311 -11.28 -11.52 23.45
N SER A 312 -9.97 -11.61 23.64
CA SER A 312 -9.29 -11.14 24.84
C SER A 312 -7.86 -10.71 24.51
N PRO A 313 -7.45 -9.49 24.87
CA PRO A 313 -6.08 -9.03 24.64
C PRO A 313 -5.04 -9.98 25.25
N LEU A 314 -5.31 -10.53 26.45
CA LEU A 314 -4.40 -11.46 27.13
C LEU A 314 -4.18 -12.75 26.33
N ILE A 315 -5.25 -13.34 25.81
CA ILE A 315 -5.16 -14.57 24.99
C ILE A 315 -4.44 -14.24 23.68
N GLY A 316 -4.77 -13.11 23.05
CA GLY A 316 -4.09 -12.67 21.83
C GLY A 316 -2.58 -12.45 22.02
N PHE A 317 -2.16 -11.84 23.12
CA PHE A 317 -0.74 -11.70 23.44
C PHE A 317 -0.08 -13.04 23.75
N ALA A 318 -0.76 -13.96 24.46
CA ALA A 318 -0.24 -15.29 24.72
C ALA A 318 -0.04 -16.11 23.44
N VAL A 319 -1.01 -16.11 22.53
CA VAL A 319 -0.90 -16.77 21.21
C VAL A 319 0.21 -16.14 20.38
N SER A 320 0.31 -14.81 20.38
CA SER A 320 1.37 -14.09 19.68
C SER A 320 2.76 -14.48 20.21
N ALA A 321 2.93 -14.51 21.52
CA ALA A 321 4.18 -14.93 22.16
C ALA A 321 4.52 -16.38 21.80
N LEU A 322 3.54 -17.30 21.85
CA LEU A 322 3.75 -18.69 21.46
C LEU A 322 4.24 -18.82 20.01
N LEU A 323 3.55 -18.18 19.05
CA LEU A 323 3.94 -18.23 17.64
C LEU A 323 5.32 -17.60 17.38
N PHE A 324 5.64 -16.52 18.09
CA PHE A 324 6.97 -15.92 18.06
C PHE A 324 8.04 -16.91 18.52
N PHE A 325 7.85 -17.56 19.67
CA PHE A 325 8.81 -18.54 20.19
C PHE A 325 8.94 -19.76 19.27
N LEU A 326 7.83 -20.27 18.72
CA LEU A 326 7.87 -21.38 17.76
C LEU A 326 8.69 -21.01 16.52
N SER A 327 8.50 -19.80 15.98
CA SER A 327 9.28 -19.29 14.84
C SER A 327 10.76 -19.13 15.18
N ALA A 328 11.08 -18.56 16.34
CA ALA A 328 12.47 -18.37 16.80
C ALA A 328 13.17 -19.72 17.00
N VAL A 329 12.53 -20.66 17.68
CA VAL A 329 13.06 -22.03 17.89
C VAL A 329 13.23 -22.74 16.56
N ALA A 330 12.25 -22.70 15.65
CA ALA A 330 12.39 -23.29 14.33
C ALA A 330 13.59 -22.71 13.57
N SER A 331 13.75 -21.38 13.59
CA SER A 331 14.89 -20.70 12.96
C SER A 331 16.23 -21.16 13.54
N ILE A 332 16.33 -21.24 14.86
CA ILE A 332 17.55 -21.71 15.55
C ILE A 332 17.85 -23.15 15.16
N LEU A 333 16.86 -24.05 15.25
CA LEU A 333 17.03 -25.47 14.91
C LEU A 333 17.45 -25.67 13.45
N THR A 334 16.88 -24.90 12.51
CA THR A 334 17.30 -24.91 11.10
C THR A 334 18.77 -24.55 10.95
N ILE A 335 19.23 -23.47 11.60
CA ILE A 335 20.65 -23.05 11.52
C ILE A 335 21.57 -24.10 12.14
N TYR A 336 21.22 -24.67 13.30
CA TYR A 336 22.04 -25.70 13.95
C TYR A 336 22.07 -27.01 13.17
N HIS A 337 20.96 -27.40 12.53
CA HIS A 337 20.90 -28.64 11.76
C HIS A 337 21.72 -28.54 10.47
N PHE A 338 21.58 -27.44 9.73
CA PHE A 338 22.20 -27.27 8.42
C PHE A 338 23.52 -26.50 8.44
N HIS A 339 23.96 -25.96 9.58
CA HIS A 339 25.17 -25.12 9.70
C HIS A 339 25.16 -23.90 8.76
N MET A 340 23.97 -23.34 8.53
CA MET A 340 23.75 -22.29 7.54
C MET A 340 24.49 -20.97 7.89
N PRO A 341 24.92 -20.20 6.87
CA PRO A 341 25.48 -18.86 7.07
C PRO A 341 24.42 -17.87 7.61
N PRO A 342 24.83 -16.72 8.15
CA PRO A 342 23.90 -15.67 8.63
C PRO A 342 23.28 -14.83 7.50
N ASN A 343 23.78 -14.95 6.26
CA ASN A 343 23.23 -14.29 5.08
C ASN A 343 23.31 -15.20 3.84
N SER A 344 22.57 -14.86 2.78
CA SER A 344 22.53 -15.61 1.51
C SER A 344 23.70 -15.29 0.57
N LEU A 345 24.49 -14.25 0.87
CA LEU A 345 25.55 -13.80 -0.01
C LEU A 345 26.76 -14.72 0.11
N SER A 346 27.13 -15.33 -1.01
CA SER A 346 28.33 -16.16 -1.10
C SER A 346 29.19 -15.75 -2.27
N PHE A 347 30.46 -15.45 -2.00
CA PHE A 347 31.46 -15.08 -3.01
C PHE A 347 32.75 -15.86 -2.81
N PRO A 348 33.61 -15.97 -3.84
CA PRO A 348 34.94 -16.52 -3.69
C PRO A 348 35.71 -15.81 -2.57
N GLY A 349 36.23 -16.57 -1.61
CA GLY A 349 36.98 -16.05 -0.45
C GLY A 349 36.16 -15.72 0.80
N LEU A 350 34.83 -15.91 0.78
CA LEU A 350 34.02 -15.89 2.01
C LEU A 350 34.22 -17.21 2.76
N VAL A 351 34.47 -17.14 4.06
CA VAL A 351 34.68 -18.34 4.87
C VAL A 351 33.35 -19.08 5.01
N ARG A 352 33.25 -20.22 4.33
CA ARG A 352 32.12 -21.14 4.50
C ARG A 352 32.45 -22.13 5.59
N ASP A 353 31.48 -22.36 6.46
CA ASP A 353 31.55 -23.43 7.45
C ASP A 353 31.76 -24.77 6.73
N PRO A 354 32.80 -25.56 7.05
CA PRO A 354 33.02 -26.86 6.44
C PRO A 354 31.85 -27.84 6.62
N GLN A 355 31.00 -27.64 7.63
CA GLN A 355 29.82 -28.46 7.90
C GLN A 355 28.59 -28.02 7.11
N TYR A 356 28.64 -26.87 6.41
CA TYR A 356 27.59 -26.44 5.51
C TYR A 356 27.70 -27.19 4.17
N THR A 357 27.09 -28.38 4.12
CA THR A 357 27.18 -29.30 2.98
C THR A 357 25.94 -29.34 2.09
N VAL A 358 24.87 -28.64 2.50
CA VAL A 358 23.62 -28.57 1.72
C VAL A 358 23.72 -27.57 0.56
N ASP A 359 22.87 -27.76 -0.44
CA ASP A 359 22.79 -26.87 -1.59
C ASP A 359 22.47 -25.42 -1.14
N PRO A 360 23.15 -24.38 -1.66
CA PRO A 360 22.91 -22.98 -1.31
C PRO A 360 21.45 -22.53 -1.41
N SER A 361 20.68 -23.14 -2.31
CA SER A 361 19.25 -22.88 -2.50
C SER A 361 18.42 -23.20 -1.23
N TYR A 362 18.88 -24.11 -0.37
CA TYR A 362 18.22 -24.42 0.91
C TYR A 362 18.20 -23.23 1.85
N TYR A 363 19.24 -22.39 1.85
CA TYR A 363 19.23 -21.18 2.66
C TYR A 363 18.06 -20.30 2.25
N THR A 364 17.86 -20.12 0.95
CA THR A 364 16.79 -19.27 0.45
C THR A 364 15.42 -19.86 0.78
N PHE A 365 15.21 -21.17 0.62
CA PHE A 365 13.95 -21.82 1.01
C PHE A 365 13.65 -21.69 2.51
N TYR A 366 14.59 -22.08 3.38
CA TYR A 366 14.34 -22.20 4.82
C TYR A 366 14.52 -20.90 5.59
N VAL A 367 15.37 -19.98 5.12
CA VAL A 367 15.82 -18.79 5.87
C VAL A 367 15.42 -17.47 5.23
N TYR A 368 15.30 -17.43 3.91
CA TYR A 368 15.01 -16.20 3.18
C TYR A 368 13.52 -16.06 2.81
N ASP A 369 12.95 -17.05 2.12
CA ASP A 369 11.58 -17.04 1.58
C ASP A 369 10.54 -17.66 2.53
N ALA A 370 11.00 -18.37 3.55
CA ALA A 370 10.16 -19.11 4.49
C ALA A 370 9.15 -18.20 5.23
N PRO A 371 7.84 -18.47 5.14
CA PRO A 371 6.82 -17.72 5.88
C PRO A 371 6.99 -17.79 7.39
N TRP A 372 7.41 -18.94 7.92
CA TRP A 372 7.60 -19.14 9.35
C TRP A 372 8.74 -18.29 9.92
N ILE A 373 9.77 -17.95 9.14
CA ILE A 373 10.88 -17.07 9.58
C ILE A 373 10.54 -15.59 9.39
N ARG A 374 9.66 -15.26 8.43
CA ARG A 374 9.17 -13.89 8.20
C ARG A 374 7.96 -13.52 9.08
N PHE A 375 7.30 -14.51 9.69
CA PHE A 375 6.14 -14.28 10.54
C PHE A 375 6.37 -13.32 11.73
N PRO A 376 7.51 -13.36 12.47
CA PRO A 376 7.74 -12.48 13.62
C PRO A 376 7.65 -10.98 13.29
N VAL A 377 8.22 -10.54 12.16
CA VAL A 377 8.17 -9.12 11.78
C VAL A 377 6.76 -8.70 11.38
N TYR A 378 6.00 -9.58 10.71
CA TYR A 378 4.58 -9.36 10.42
C TYR A 378 3.75 -9.29 11.70
N LEU A 379 4.02 -10.17 12.67
CA LEU A 379 3.35 -10.24 13.96
C LEU A 379 3.51 -8.95 14.76
N ILE A 380 4.73 -8.38 14.83
CA ILE A 380 4.96 -7.07 15.46
C ILE A 380 4.08 -6.01 14.79
N GLY A 381 3.95 -6.08 13.46
CA GLY A 381 3.04 -5.23 12.71
C GLY A 381 1.59 -5.38 13.17
N ILE A 382 1.08 -6.62 13.28
CA ILE A 382 -0.28 -6.88 13.78
C ILE A 382 -0.50 -6.27 15.16
N LEU A 383 0.45 -6.48 16.09
CA LEU A 383 0.37 -5.99 17.46
C LEU A 383 0.35 -4.45 17.52
N LEU A 384 1.20 -3.79 16.73
CA LEU A 384 1.18 -2.34 16.63
C LEU A 384 -0.15 -1.83 16.02
N GLY A 385 -0.62 -2.44 14.93
CA GLY A 385 -1.88 -2.05 14.29
C GLY A 385 -3.07 -2.19 15.24
N TYR A 386 -3.10 -3.26 16.05
CA TYR A 386 -4.09 -3.48 17.10
C TYR A 386 -4.02 -2.38 18.16
N TYR A 387 -2.81 -2.07 18.65
CA TYR A 387 -2.61 -1.03 19.65
C TYR A 387 -3.06 0.34 19.15
N LEU A 388 -2.60 0.77 17.97
CA LEU A 388 -2.93 2.08 17.38
C LEU A 388 -4.44 2.23 17.16
N GLN A 389 -5.10 1.15 16.74
CA GLN A 389 -6.53 1.16 16.49
C GLN A 389 -7.37 1.18 17.76
N THR A 390 -6.91 0.50 18.82
CA THR A 390 -7.61 0.40 20.11
C THR A 390 -7.40 1.67 20.94
N ASN A 391 -6.18 2.21 20.95
CA ASN A 391 -5.77 3.35 21.77
C ASN A 391 -5.64 4.64 20.95
N ARG A 392 -6.76 5.13 20.41
CA ARG A 392 -6.78 6.40 19.66
C ARG A 392 -6.69 7.67 20.52
N ARG A 393 -6.60 7.53 21.84
CA ARG A 393 -6.42 8.67 22.76
C ARG A 393 -5.01 9.23 22.63
N LYS A 394 -4.82 10.51 22.93
CA LYS A 394 -3.49 11.12 23.03
C LYS A 394 -2.71 10.39 24.13
N VAL A 395 -1.64 9.69 23.75
CA VAL A 395 -0.68 9.09 24.68
C VAL A 395 0.37 10.15 25.00
N THR A 396 0.64 10.39 26.27
CA THR A 396 1.69 11.32 26.71
C THR A 396 2.99 10.57 26.94
N ILE A 397 3.98 10.77 26.07
CA ILE A 397 5.30 10.13 26.18
C ILE A 397 6.28 11.14 26.81
N PRO A 398 6.98 10.77 27.92
CA PRO A 398 8.05 11.60 28.45
C PRO A 398 9.17 11.80 27.42
N LYS A 399 9.72 13.02 27.32
CA LYS A 399 10.77 13.35 26.33
C LYS A 399 11.97 12.40 26.39
N VAL A 400 12.40 12.02 27.60
CA VAL A 400 13.52 11.09 27.82
C VAL A 400 13.22 9.71 27.24
N VAL A 401 12.02 9.18 27.46
CA VAL A 401 11.58 7.89 26.90
C VAL A 401 11.51 7.98 25.38
N ASN A 402 11.04 9.11 24.84
CA ASN A 402 11.01 9.31 23.39
C ASN A 402 12.40 9.27 22.75
N ILE A 403 13.34 10.03 23.31
CA ILE A 403 14.74 10.09 22.85
C ILE A 403 15.38 8.71 22.94
N PHE A 404 15.21 8.01 24.08
CA PHE A 404 15.74 6.67 24.26
C PHE A 404 15.17 5.68 23.25
N GLY A 405 13.85 5.70 23.00
CA GLY A 405 13.22 4.82 22.03
C GLY A 405 13.71 5.07 20.60
N TRP A 406 13.93 6.33 20.21
CA TRP A 406 14.54 6.66 18.91
C TRP A 406 15.98 6.16 18.82
N ALA A 407 16.81 6.46 19.83
CA ALA A 407 18.20 6.01 19.88
C ALA A 407 18.30 4.48 19.83
N LEU A 408 17.47 3.77 20.60
CA LEU A 408 17.42 2.31 20.60
C LEU A 408 16.98 1.75 19.25
N SER A 409 15.98 2.37 18.60
CA SER A 409 15.50 1.94 17.29
C SER A 409 16.58 2.10 16.22
N PHE A 410 17.25 3.25 16.17
CA PHE A 410 18.38 3.43 15.25
C PHE A 410 19.55 2.50 15.56
N ALA A 411 19.88 2.30 16.83
CA ALA A 411 20.93 1.36 17.23
C ALA A 411 20.61 -0.08 16.79
N MET A 412 19.37 -0.54 16.97
CA MET A 412 18.93 -1.86 16.49
C MET A 412 19.02 -1.96 14.96
N MET A 413 18.53 -0.96 14.22
CA MET A 413 18.60 -0.93 12.75
C MET A 413 20.05 -0.95 12.25
N LEU A 414 20.93 -0.15 12.84
CA LEU A 414 22.36 -0.15 12.51
C LEU A 414 23.01 -1.49 12.83
N THR A 415 22.68 -2.08 13.98
CA THR A 415 23.24 -3.38 14.40
C THR A 415 22.85 -4.49 13.43
N VAL A 416 21.59 -4.55 12.97
CA VAL A 416 21.19 -5.60 12.03
C VAL A 416 21.74 -5.37 10.62
N VAL A 417 21.90 -4.12 10.17
CA VAL A 417 22.45 -3.85 8.83
C VAL A 417 23.97 -4.03 8.77
N PHE A 418 24.69 -3.56 9.79
CA PHE A 418 26.15 -3.55 9.80
C PHE A 418 26.78 -4.65 10.65
N GLY A 419 26.00 -5.40 11.45
CA GLY A 419 26.50 -6.43 12.36
C GLY A 419 27.15 -7.63 11.67
N LEU A 420 26.98 -7.78 10.35
CA LEU A 420 27.65 -8.80 9.55
C LEU A 420 28.90 -8.28 8.82
N TYR A 421 29.34 -7.04 9.07
CA TYR A 421 30.47 -6.43 8.38
C TYR A 421 31.75 -7.28 8.44
N ASP A 422 32.16 -7.70 9.64
CA ASP A 422 33.38 -8.51 9.81
C ASP A 422 33.27 -9.86 9.09
N TYR A 423 32.08 -10.47 9.09
CA TYR A 423 31.81 -11.71 8.36
C TYR A 423 31.94 -11.53 6.85
N MET A 424 31.43 -10.42 6.30
CA MET A 424 31.62 -10.07 4.90
C MET A 424 33.09 -9.77 4.57
N GLY A 425 33.87 -9.31 5.57
CA GLY A 425 35.32 -9.17 5.50
C GLY A 425 36.10 -10.49 5.50
N GLY A 426 35.46 -11.61 5.84
CA GLY A 426 36.05 -12.94 5.92
C GLY A 426 36.21 -13.49 7.35
N ALA A 427 35.69 -12.80 8.38
CA ALA A 427 35.70 -13.33 9.73
C ALA A 427 34.68 -14.47 9.90
N GLU A 428 35.02 -15.45 10.74
CA GLU A 428 34.06 -16.49 11.11
C GLU A 428 33.12 -16.01 12.22
N ILE A 429 31.82 -16.20 12.03
CA ILE A 429 30.82 -16.02 13.09
C ILE A 429 30.57 -17.40 13.72
N PRO A 430 30.64 -17.56 15.05
CA PRO A 430 30.26 -18.81 15.71
C PRO A 430 28.81 -19.20 15.44
N LEU A 431 28.52 -20.51 15.35
CA LEU A 431 27.18 -21.03 15.01
C LEU A 431 26.06 -20.46 15.90
N PHE A 432 26.34 -20.29 17.20
CA PHE A 432 25.41 -19.65 18.13
C PHE A 432 24.98 -18.25 17.66
N TRP A 433 25.93 -17.39 17.29
CA TRP A 433 25.65 -16.02 16.85
C TRP A 433 24.94 -15.99 15.49
N ARG A 434 25.24 -16.93 14.58
CA ARG A 434 24.48 -17.08 13.33
C ARG A 434 23.02 -17.41 13.62
N ALA A 435 22.77 -18.37 14.52
CA ALA A 435 21.42 -18.78 14.91
C ALA A 435 20.64 -17.64 15.58
N MET A 436 21.27 -16.91 16.51
CA MET A 436 20.67 -15.75 17.17
C MET A 436 20.35 -14.64 16.17
N TYR A 437 21.30 -14.32 15.29
CA TYR A 437 21.10 -13.29 14.26
C TYR A 437 19.92 -13.65 13.35
N THR A 438 19.85 -14.88 12.84
CA THR A 438 18.76 -15.33 11.96
C THR A 438 17.39 -15.25 12.65
N ALA A 439 17.31 -15.64 13.92
CA ALA A 439 16.06 -15.67 14.68
C ALA A 439 15.56 -14.26 15.10
N PHE A 440 16.47 -13.34 15.45
CA PHE A 440 16.10 -12.08 16.09
C PHE A 440 16.29 -10.83 15.23
N SER A 441 17.09 -10.86 14.16
CA SER A 441 17.37 -9.66 13.34
C SER A 441 16.11 -9.03 12.73
N LYS A 442 15.25 -9.87 12.12
CA LYS A 442 13.97 -9.43 11.51
C LYS A 442 13.01 -8.85 12.56
N THR A 443 13.02 -9.44 13.75
CA THR A 443 12.25 -8.98 14.91
C THR A 443 12.75 -7.62 15.40
N ALA A 444 14.07 -7.46 15.55
CA ALA A 444 14.69 -6.19 15.92
C ALA A 444 14.38 -5.08 14.89
N TRP A 445 14.41 -5.42 13.59
CA TRP A 445 13.97 -4.53 12.53
C TRP A 445 12.50 -4.11 12.68
N GLY A 446 11.59 -5.07 12.87
CA GLY A 446 10.17 -4.82 13.09
C GLY A 446 9.89 -3.96 14.32
N LEU A 447 10.59 -4.20 15.44
CA LEU A 447 10.46 -3.40 16.67
C LEU A 447 10.93 -1.95 16.46
N SER A 448 12.03 -1.77 15.71
CA SER A 448 12.55 -0.44 15.36
C SER A 448 11.52 0.34 14.53
N LEU A 449 10.97 -0.29 13.48
CA LEU A 449 9.91 0.32 12.68
C LEU A 449 8.65 0.58 13.50
N ALA A 450 8.32 -0.30 14.45
CA ALA A 450 7.15 -0.13 15.30
C ALA A 450 7.26 1.11 16.17
N TRP A 451 8.43 1.36 16.76
CA TRP A 451 8.66 2.59 17.52
C TRP A 451 8.59 3.83 16.63
N ILE A 452 9.20 3.81 15.45
CA ILE A 452 9.17 4.93 14.48
C ILE A 452 7.72 5.28 14.13
N ILE A 453 6.90 4.29 13.74
CA ILE A 453 5.50 4.52 13.40
C ILE A 453 4.72 5.01 14.62
N PHE A 454 4.89 4.37 15.78
CA PHE A 454 4.19 4.73 17.02
C PHE A 454 4.47 6.19 17.42
N SER A 455 5.75 6.57 17.47
CA SER A 455 6.20 7.93 17.78
C SER A 455 5.64 8.95 16.78
N CYS A 456 5.74 8.69 15.48
CA CYS A 456 5.19 9.57 14.46
C CYS A 456 3.66 9.68 14.52
N TYR A 457 2.95 8.59 14.80
CA TYR A 457 1.49 8.58 14.89
C TYR A 457 0.95 9.46 16.02
N TYR A 458 1.63 9.48 17.18
CA TYR A 458 1.26 10.33 18.31
C TYR A 458 1.91 11.74 18.29
N GLY A 459 2.64 12.09 17.24
CA GLY A 459 3.23 13.43 17.07
C GLY A 459 4.58 13.64 17.75
N TYR A 460 5.27 12.56 18.16
CA TYR A 460 6.59 12.58 18.80
C TYR A 460 7.77 12.39 17.82
N GLY A 461 7.49 12.31 16.52
CA GLY A 461 8.49 12.21 15.45
C GLY A 461 9.14 13.53 15.01
N GLY A 462 8.89 14.62 15.73
CA GLY A 462 9.38 15.97 15.40
C GLY A 462 8.40 16.76 14.53
N GLN A 463 8.32 18.08 14.77
CA GLN A 463 7.37 19.00 14.10
C GLN A 463 7.61 19.14 12.58
N GLN A 464 8.73 18.63 12.05
CA GLN A 464 9.12 18.76 10.65
C GLN A 464 8.99 17.45 9.83
N PHE A 465 8.82 16.29 10.46
CA PHE A 465 8.79 15.00 9.73
C PHE A 465 7.39 14.54 9.32
N VAL A 466 6.34 15.08 9.94
CA VAL A 466 4.94 14.82 9.54
C VAL A 466 4.17 16.13 9.72
N SER A 467 3.62 16.62 8.61
CA SER A 467 2.97 17.91 8.54
C SER A 467 1.85 18.08 9.56
N HIS A 468 1.81 19.30 10.04
CA HIS A 468 0.94 19.94 10.99
C HIS A 468 -0.55 19.88 10.58
N TYR A 469 -1.31 18.83 10.90
CA TYR A 469 -2.79 18.87 10.87
C TYR A 469 -3.42 17.86 11.84
N TYR A 470 -3.26 18.12 13.14
CA TYR A 470 -4.20 17.65 14.16
C TYR A 470 -4.45 18.80 15.16
N THR A 471 -4.99 19.89 14.63
CA THR A 471 -5.57 20.97 15.42
C THR A 471 -6.95 21.26 14.84
N ILE A 472 -7.95 20.83 15.63
CA ILE A 472 -9.41 21.09 15.63
C ILE A 472 -10.20 19.79 15.45
#